data_AF-H6UFV8-F1
#
_entry.id   AF-H6UFV8-F1
#
_cell.length_a   1.000
_cell.length_b   1.000
_cell.length_c   1.000
_cell.angle_alpha   90.00
_cell.angle_beta   90.00
_cell.angle_gamma   90.00
#
_symmetry.space_group_name_H-M   'P 1'
#
loop_
_entity.id
_entity.type
_entity.pdbx_description
1 polymer ?
#
loop_
_entity_poly.entity_id
_entity_poly.type
_entity_poly.pdbx_seq_one_letter_code
_entity_poly.pdbx_strand_id
1 'polypeptide(L)'
;EMRRYEEDMYWRRMEEEQHHWDDRRRVSDGGYPHGPPGPPGLLGVRPGMPPQPQGPAPLRRPDSSDDRYVMTKHATIYPTEEELQAVQKIVSLTERALKLVSDSMADQDKSKNKESDDKKDLAKERALKGVLRVGVLAKGLLLRGDRNVSLVLLCAEKPTRTLLSRIAENLPKQLAVISPEKYEVICSLQDAAIVLNSCVEPKMQVTITLTSPVMREEN
;
A
#
# COMPACT_ATOMS: atom_id res chain seq x y z
N GLU A 1 -17.07 23.52 -55.13
CA GLU A 1 -17.56 22.15 -54.86
C GLU A 1 -16.81 21.43 -53.73
N MET A 2 -15.47 21.46 -53.68
CA MET A 2 -14.67 20.73 -52.68
C MET A 2 -14.99 21.04 -51.20
N ARG A 3 -15.30 22.32 -50.90
CA ARG A 3 -15.60 22.79 -49.54
C ARG A 3 -16.94 22.29 -48.99
N ARG A 4 -17.91 22.00 -49.88
CA ARG A 4 -19.22 21.43 -49.53
C ARG A 4 -19.10 19.95 -49.17
N TYR A 5 -18.17 19.25 -49.82
CA TYR A 5 -17.92 17.83 -49.57
C TYR A 5 -17.23 17.60 -48.22
N GLU A 6 -16.34 18.51 -47.81
CA GLU A 6 -15.72 18.49 -46.48
C GLU A 6 -16.74 18.79 -45.38
N GLU A 7 -17.65 19.75 -45.60
CA GLU A 7 -18.75 20.03 -44.69
C GLU A 7 -19.71 18.84 -44.57
N ASP A 8 -20.09 18.20 -45.68
CA ASP A 8 -20.95 17.00 -45.66
C ASP A 8 -20.29 15.82 -44.95
N MET A 9 -18.98 15.62 -45.13
CA MET A 9 -18.23 14.57 -44.42
C MET A 9 -18.11 14.87 -42.92
N TYR A 10 -18.01 16.15 -42.55
CA TYR A 10 -17.99 16.58 -41.15
C TYR A 10 -19.36 16.39 -40.50
N TRP A 11 -20.45 16.79 -41.17
CA TRP A 11 -21.82 16.61 -40.68
C TRP A 11 -22.20 15.13 -40.57
N ARG A 12 -21.81 14.29 -41.53
CA ARG A 12 -22.06 12.84 -41.48
C ARG A 12 -21.30 12.16 -40.34
N ARG A 13 -20.07 12.58 -40.05
CA ARG A 13 -19.31 12.11 -38.86
C ARG A 13 -19.95 12.58 -37.55
N MET A 14 -20.42 13.82 -37.51
CA MET A 14 -21.13 14.37 -36.34
C MET A 14 -22.48 13.66 -36.09
N GLU A 15 -23.22 13.31 -37.15
CA GLU A 15 -24.44 12.49 -37.04
C GLU A 15 -24.14 11.08 -36.52
N GLU A 16 -23.11 10.40 -37.04
CA GLU A 16 -22.65 9.09 -36.53
C GLU A 16 -22.25 9.16 -35.05
N GLU A 17 -21.53 10.21 -34.65
CA GLU A 17 -21.11 10.43 -33.27
C GLU A 17 -22.31 10.74 -32.36
N GLN A 18 -23.28 11.53 -32.83
CA GLN A 18 -24.53 11.83 -32.12
C GLN A 18 -25.43 10.60 -31.97
N HIS A 19 -25.50 9.73 -32.98
CA HIS A 19 -26.20 8.44 -32.90
C HIS A 19 -25.55 7.50 -31.88
N HIS A 20 -24.22 7.48 -31.80
CA HIS A 20 -23.51 6.74 -30.75
C HIS A 20 -23.80 7.26 -29.34
N TRP A 21 -24.09 8.55 -29.17
CA TRP A 21 -24.54 9.13 -27.90
C TRP A 21 -26.03 8.86 -27.61
N ASP A 22 -26.89 8.85 -28.63
CA ASP A 22 -28.32 8.57 -28.49
C ASP A 22 -28.64 7.08 -28.24
N ASP A 23 -27.91 6.14 -28.85
CA ASP A 23 -28.00 4.71 -28.51
C ASP A 23 -27.58 4.46 -27.05
N ARG A 24 -26.61 5.22 -26.55
CA ARG A 24 -26.17 5.15 -25.15
C ARG A 24 -27.23 5.69 -24.19
N ARG A 25 -27.98 6.73 -24.58
CA ARG A 25 -29.12 7.26 -23.81
C ARG A 25 -30.34 6.34 -23.85
N ARG A 26 -30.62 5.70 -24.99
CA ARG A 26 -31.72 4.72 -25.11
C ARG A 26 -31.48 3.44 -24.29
N VAL A 27 -30.23 2.99 -24.13
CA VAL A 27 -29.92 1.80 -23.31
C VAL A 27 -30.15 2.03 -21.81
N SER A 28 -30.15 3.28 -21.33
CA SER A 28 -30.41 3.57 -19.92
C SER A 28 -31.90 3.64 -19.56
N ASP A 29 -32.80 3.63 -20.55
CA ASP A 29 -34.27 3.67 -20.38
C ASP A 29 -34.95 2.43 -21.02
N GLY A 30 -34.23 1.30 -21.05
CA GLY A 30 -34.76 -0.01 -21.49
C GLY A 30 -35.10 -0.88 -20.29
N GLY A 31 -36.25 -0.65 -19.67
CA GLY A 31 -36.76 -1.46 -18.56
C GLY A 31 -36.88 -2.95 -18.91
N TYR A 32 -35.91 -3.76 -18.49
CA TYR A 32 -36.11 -5.18 -18.25
C TYR A 32 -36.55 -5.35 -16.79
N PRO A 33 -37.72 -5.96 -16.51
CA PRO A 33 -38.12 -6.19 -15.13
C PRO A 33 -37.10 -7.14 -14.48
N HIS A 34 -36.44 -6.63 -13.43
CA HIS A 34 -35.70 -7.41 -12.47
C HIS A 34 -36.58 -8.57 -11.96
N GLY A 35 -36.38 -9.77 -12.50
CA GLY A 35 -36.87 -11.00 -11.86
C GLY A 35 -36.08 -11.26 -10.57
N PRO A 36 -36.72 -11.81 -9.53
CA PRO A 36 -36.09 -11.96 -8.22
C PRO A 36 -34.85 -12.87 -8.27
N PRO A 37 -33.82 -12.60 -7.45
CA PRO A 37 -32.58 -13.39 -7.45
C PRO A 37 -32.86 -14.82 -6.94
N GLY A 38 -32.80 -15.79 -7.87
CA GLY A 38 -32.79 -17.22 -7.53
C GLY A 38 -31.45 -17.63 -6.90
N PRO A 39 -31.44 -18.67 -6.04
CA PRO A 39 -30.25 -19.03 -5.27
C PRO A 39 -29.13 -19.57 -6.17
N PRO A 40 -27.85 -19.30 -5.87
CA PRO A 40 -26.73 -19.76 -6.69
C PRO A 40 -26.57 -21.29 -6.60
N GLY A 41 -26.81 -22.02 -7.70
CA GLY A 41 -26.51 -23.45 -7.70
C GLY A 41 -27.01 -24.34 -8.85
N LEU A 42 -27.86 -23.90 -9.80
CA LEU A 42 -28.41 -24.81 -10.82
C LEU A 42 -28.31 -24.23 -12.24
N LEU A 43 -27.07 -24.01 -12.69
CA LEU A 43 -26.78 -23.98 -14.12
C LEU A 43 -26.86 -25.40 -14.67
N GLY A 44 -27.83 -25.65 -15.54
CA GLY A 44 -27.75 -26.77 -16.48
C GLY A 44 -29.00 -27.63 -16.55
N VAL A 45 -29.55 -27.66 -17.76
CA VAL A 45 -30.37 -28.75 -18.32
C VAL A 45 -31.85 -28.74 -17.90
N ARG A 46 -32.64 -27.95 -18.62
CA ARG A 46 -34.06 -28.28 -18.87
C ARG A 46 -34.10 -29.43 -19.90
N PRO A 47 -34.64 -30.62 -19.59
CA PRO A 47 -34.76 -31.70 -20.56
C PRO A 47 -35.82 -31.33 -21.62
N GLY A 48 -35.45 -31.32 -22.90
CA GLY A 48 -36.40 -31.21 -24.02
C GLY A 48 -36.22 -30.04 -25.00
N MET A 49 -35.20 -29.20 -24.84
CA MET A 49 -34.89 -28.14 -25.82
C MET A 49 -33.58 -28.48 -26.56
N PRO A 50 -33.50 -28.37 -27.90
CA PRO A 50 -32.25 -28.58 -28.63
C PRO A 50 -31.14 -27.68 -28.08
N PRO A 51 -29.88 -28.13 -28.06
CA PRO A 51 -28.78 -27.36 -27.50
C PRO A 51 -28.65 -26.05 -28.27
N GLN A 52 -29.02 -24.95 -27.62
CA GLN A 52 -28.81 -23.63 -28.17
C GLN A 52 -27.29 -23.44 -28.30
N PRO A 53 -26.76 -23.06 -29.48
CA PRO A 53 -25.34 -22.83 -29.63
C PRO A 53 -24.92 -21.83 -28.56
N GLN A 54 -23.92 -22.22 -27.76
CA GLN A 54 -23.30 -21.32 -26.80
C GLN A 54 -22.76 -20.14 -27.61
N GLY A 55 -23.53 -19.05 -27.63
CA GLY A 55 -23.09 -17.80 -28.20
C GLY A 55 -21.74 -17.44 -27.56
N PRO A 56 -20.84 -16.80 -28.31
CA PRO A 56 -19.54 -16.42 -27.77
C PRO A 56 -19.79 -15.68 -26.46
N ALA A 57 -19.06 -16.08 -25.41
CA ALA A 57 -19.10 -15.42 -24.11
C ALA A 57 -19.09 -13.90 -24.32
N PRO A 58 -19.91 -13.13 -23.59
CA PRO A 58 -20.03 -11.70 -23.82
C PRO A 58 -18.61 -11.12 -23.88
N LEU A 59 -18.26 -10.63 -25.07
CA LEU A 59 -17.02 -9.91 -25.31
C LEU A 59 -16.95 -8.88 -24.20
N ARG A 60 -15.94 -8.99 -23.34
CA ARG A 60 -15.65 -7.93 -22.36
C ARG A 60 -15.73 -6.63 -23.13
N ARG A 61 -16.63 -5.75 -22.68
CA ARG A 61 -16.84 -4.43 -23.29
C ARG A 61 -15.44 -3.87 -23.56
N PRO A 62 -15.10 -3.50 -24.81
CA PRO A 62 -13.82 -2.89 -25.10
C PRO A 62 -13.61 -1.74 -24.13
N ASP A 63 -12.44 -1.70 -23.45
CA ASP A 63 -12.10 -0.63 -22.51
C ASP A 63 -12.45 0.72 -23.16
N SER A 64 -13.24 1.52 -22.44
CA SER A 64 -13.67 2.83 -22.90
C SER A 64 -12.44 3.66 -23.29
N SER A 65 -12.60 4.61 -24.21
CA SER A 65 -11.51 5.56 -24.53
C SER A 65 -10.97 6.24 -23.27
N ASP A 66 -11.87 6.53 -22.31
CA ASP A 66 -11.52 7.07 -21.00
C ASP A 66 -10.74 6.08 -20.14
N ASP A 67 -11.10 4.79 -20.14
CA ASP A 67 -10.37 3.77 -19.38
C ASP A 67 -8.93 3.65 -19.89
N ARG A 68 -8.74 3.65 -21.21
CA ARG A 68 -7.39 3.67 -21.81
C ARG A 68 -6.61 4.91 -21.41
N TYR A 69 -7.26 6.08 -21.40
CA TYR A 69 -6.62 7.33 -20.99
C TYR A 69 -6.22 7.30 -19.51
N VAL A 70 -7.13 6.84 -18.63
CA VAL A 70 -6.89 6.68 -17.20
C VAL A 70 -5.77 5.69 -16.94
N MET A 71 -5.76 4.53 -17.60
CA MET A 71 -4.70 3.54 -17.45
C MET A 71 -3.35 4.07 -17.94
N THR A 72 -3.33 4.84 -19.03
CA THR A 72 -2.11 5.50 -19.50
C THR A 72 -1.58 6.48 -18.46
N LYS A 73 -2.45 7.35 -17.91
CA LYS A 73 -2.06 8.28 -16.84
C LYS A 73 -1.65 7.54 -15.56
N HIS A 74 -2.36 6.50 -15.17
CA HIS A 74 -2.04 5.65 -14.03
C HIS A 74 -0.62 5.06 -14.17
N ALA A 75 -0.28 4.50 -15.33
CA ALA A 75 1.06 3.97 -15.58
C ALA A 75 2.16 5.05 -15.49
N THR A 76 1.86 6.30 -15.84
CA THR A 76 2.84 7.40 -15.72
C THR A 76 3.13 7.82 -14.28
N ILE A 77 2.15 7.70 -13.39
CA ILE A 77 2.29 8.05 -11.97
C ILE A 77 2.63 6.86 -11.09
N TYR A 78 2.56 5.63 -11.63
CA TYR A 78 2.91 4.43 -10.88
C TYR A 78 4.43 4.37 -10.62
N PRO A 79 4.86 4.00 -9.41
CA PRO A 79 6.28 3.87 -9.07
C PRO A 79 6.99 2.89 -10.00
N THR A 80 8.25 3.17 -10.32
CA THR A 80 9.05 2.20 -11.10
C THR A 80 9.40 0.98 -10.25
N GLU A 81 9.75 -0.13 -10.90
CA GLU A 81 10.17 -1.35 -10.18
C GLU A 81 11.38 -1.09 -9.28
N GLU A 82 12.34 -0.28 -9.74
CA GLU A 82 13.52 0.13 -8.98
C GLU A 82 13.15 0.89 -7.70
N GLU A 83 12.18 1.82 -7.77
CA GLU A 83 11.67 2.55 -6.60
C GLU A 83 11.03 1.60 -5.60
N LEU A 84 10.18 0.68 -6.08
CA LEU A 84 9.53 -0.32 -5.23
C LEU A 84 10.55 -1.25 -4.55
N GLN A 85 11.56 -1.72 -5.29
CA GLN A 85 12.63 -2.54 -4.74
C GLN A 85 13.43 -1.77 -3.68
N ALA A 86 13.74 -0.50 -3.91
CA ALA A 86 14.43 0.34 -2.94
C ALA A 86 13.60 0.56 -1.66
N VAL A 87 12.29 0.81 -1.79
CA VAL A 87 11.37 0.93 -0.66
C VAL A 87 11.31 -0.39 0.14
N GLN A 88 11.17 -1.53 -0.52
CA GLN A 88 11.16 -2.83 0.15
C GLN A 88 12.50 -3.13 0.85
N LYS A 89 13.62 -2.79 0.20
CA LYS A 89 14.97 -2.96 0.76
C LYS A 89 15.13 -2.11 2.02
N ILE A 90 14.84 -0.81 1.96
CA ILE A 90 15.03 0.06 3.14
C ILE A 90 14.06 -0.28 4.28
N VAL A 91 12.81 -0.65 3.98
CA VAL A 91 11.84 -1.08 4.99
C VAL A 91 12.30 -2.38 5.65
N SER A 92 12.69 -3.40 4.88
CA SER A 92 13.18 -4.67 5.44
C SER A 92 14.49 -4.54 6.20
N LEU A 93 15.38 -3.62 5.80
CA LEU A 93 16.59 -3.28 6.56
C LEU A 93 16.24 -2.61 7.89
N THR A 94 15.35 -1.62 7.85
CA THR A 94 14.92 -0.88 9.04
C THR A 94 14.18 -1.79 10.03
N GLU A 95 13.31 -2.67 9.54
CA GLU A 95 12.61 -3.67 10.37
C GLU A 95 13.57 -4.64 11.03
N ARG A 96 14.57 -5.16 10.30
CA ARG A 96 15.61 -6.03 10.86
C ARG A 96 16.48 -5.29 11.89
N ALA A 97 16.86 -4.05 11.61
CA ALA A 97 17.66 -3.25 12.54
C ALA A 97 16.87 -2.96 13.83
N LEU A 98 15.60 -2.57 13.72
CA LEU A 98 14.72 -2.35 14.88
C LEU A 98 14.50 -3.63 15.68
N LYS A 99 14.43 -4.79 15.03
CA LYS A 99 14.39 -6.09 15.72
C LYS A 99 15.66 -6.32 16.54
N LEU A 100 16.84 -6.10 15.98
CA LEU A 100 18.11 -6.23 16.71
C LEU A 100 18.24 -5.22 17.86
N VAL A 101 17.78 -3.98 17.66
CA VAL A 101 17.71 -2.99 18.74
C VAL A 101 16.78 -3.49 19.85
N SER A 102 15.62 -4.04 19.49
CA SER A 102 14.70 -4.62 20.47
C SER A 102 15.29 -5.80 21.23
N ASP A 103 16.05 -6.68 20.57
CA ASP A 103 16.68 -7.83 21.20
C ASP A 103 17.79 -7.38 22.15
N SER A 104 18.64 -6.45 21.70
CA SER A 104 19.69 -5.86 22.53
C SER A 104 19.14 -5.15 23.78
N MET A 105 18.02 -4.44 23.65
CA MET A 105 17.36 -3.80 24.79
C MET A 105 16.77 -4.84 25.76
N ALA A 106 16.11 -5.87 25.25
CA ALA A 106 15.53 -6.93 26.08
C ALA A 106 16.60 -7.71 26.87
N ASP A 107 17.79 -7.92 26.30
CA ASP A 107 18.89 -8.60 26.98
C ASP A 107 19.57 -7.70 28.05
N GLN A 108 19.60 -6.39 27.85
CA GLN A 108 20.08 -5.45 28.87
C GLN A 108 19.14 -5.38 30.09
N ASP A 109 17.83 -5.50 29.88
CA ASP A 109 16.87 -5.50 30.98
C ASP A 109 16.89 -6.83 31.76
N LYS A 110 17.10 -7.96 31.08
CA LYS A 110 17.28 -9.28 31.72
C LYS A 110 18.57 -9.39 32.53
N SER A 111 19.66 -8.78 32.06
CA SER A 111 20.97 -8.87 32.75
C SER A 111 21.01 -8.08 34.07
N LYS A 112 20.13 -7.10 34.25
CA LYS A 112 19.94 -6.40 35.53
C LYS A 112 19.05 -7.14 36.53
N ASN A 113 18.27 -8.14 36.09
CA ASN A 113 17.24 -8.80 36.89
C ASN A 113 17.51 -10.30 37.11
N LYS A 114 18.79 -10.71 37.14
CA LYS A 114 19.20 -12.10 37.38
C LYS A 114 19.06 -12.49 38.86
N GLU A 115 17.83 -12.70 39.31
CA GLU A 115 17.50 -13.61 40.41
C GLU A 115 16.03 -14.05 40.32
N SER A 116 15.69 -14.83 39.29
CA SER A 116 14.60 -15.81 39.35
C SER A 116 14.57 -16.65 38.07
N ASP A 117 14.62 -17.95 38.32
CA ASP A 117 14.53 -19.04 37.36
C ASP A 117 13.14 -19.12 36.71
N ASP A 118 13.11 -19.48 35.43
CA ASP A 118 12.32 -20.59 34.87
C ASP A 118 11.86 -20.38 33.42
N LYS A 119 12.06 -21.45 32.65
CA LYS A 119 11.66 -21.61 31.25
C LYS A 119 10.13 -21.56 31.09
N LYS A 120 9.72 -21.01 29.94
CA LYS A 120 8.35 -20.84 29.38
C LYS A 120 7.66 -19.53 29.76
N ASP A 121 7.97 -18.49 28.98
CA ASP A 121 7.00 -17.67 28.25
C ASP A 121 7.77 -16.55 27.54
N LEU A 122 8.17 -16.81 26.29
CA LEU A 122 8.95 -15.92 25.41
C LEU A 122 8.18 -14.65 24.95
N ALA A 123 7.19 -14.21 25.73
CA ALA A 123 6.26 -13.12 25.42
C ALA A 123 5.96 -12.18 26.60
N LYS A 124 6.60 -12.38 27.77
CA LYS A 124 6.50 -11.44 28.88
C LYS A 124 7.25 -10.15 28.54
N GLU A 125 6.47 -9.13 28.19
CA GLU A 125 6.81 -7.71 28.29
C GLU A 125 8.11 -7.23 27.62
N ARG A 126 8.37 -7.70 26.39
CA ARG A 126 9.39 -7.04 25.55
C ARG A 126 8.97 -5.57 25.35
N ALA A 127 9.84 -4.63 25.73
CA ALA A 127 9.58 -3.18 25.68
C ALA A 127 9.07 -2.71 24.30
N LEU A 128 9.52 -3.36 23.23
CA LEU A 128 9.05 -3.17 21.87
C LEU A 128 8.24 -4.41 21.43
N LYS A 129 6.97 -4.18 21.06
CA LYS A 129 6.03 -5.23 20.65
C LYS A 129 6.17 -5.56 19.17
N GLY A 130 6.42 -4.55 18.33
CA GLY A 130 6.58 -4.75 16.89
C GLY A 130 6.69 -3.45 16.09
N VAL A 131 7.03 -3.59 14.81
CA VAL A 131 7.04 -2.52 13.82
C VAL A 131 5.85 -2.71 12.89
N LEU A 132 5.15 -1.62 12.60
CA LEU A 132 3.98 -1.58 11.74
C LEU A 132 4.27 -0.65 10.57
N ARG A 133 3.93 -1.08 9.36
CA ARG A 133 3.96 -0.24 8.17
C ARG A 133 2.68 0.60 8.14
N VAL A 134 2.78 1.92 7.98
CA VAL A 134 1.63 2.82 7.95
C VAL A 134 1.73 3.81 6.78
N GLY A 135 0.69 4.62 6.60
CA GLY A 135 0.66 5.66 5.56
C GLY A 135 0.46 5.10 4.15
N VAL A 136 1.07 5.77 3.18
CA VAL A 136 0.95 5.44 1.74
C VAL A 136 1.49 4.05 1.39
N LEU A 137 2.53 3.59 2.10
CA LEU A 137 3.12 2.26 1.93
C LEU A 137 2.10 1.15 2.24
N ALA A 138 1.39 1.28 3.36
CA ALA A 138 0.42 0.27 3.79
C ALA A 138 -0.83 0.23 2.88
N LYS A 139 -1.19 1.38 2.30
CA LYS A 139 -2.35 1.51 1.42
C LYS A 139 -2.04 1.17 -0.05
N GLY A 140 -0.77 0.95 -0.40
CA GLY A 140 -0.35 0.73 -1.79
C GLY A 140 -0.57 1.96 -2.68
N LEU A 141 -0.53 3.16 -2.09
CA LEU A 141 -0.77 4.44 -2.78
C LEU A 141 0.53 5.20 -3.06
N LEU A 142 1.65 4.48 -3.14
CA LEU A 142 2.92 5.08 -3.53
C LEU A 142 2.83 5.52 -5.00
N LEU A 143 3.32 6.72 -5.26
CA LEU A 143 3.46 7.29 -6.60
C LEU A 143 4.92 7.39 -6.99
N ARG A 144 5.18 7.56 -8.28
CA ARG A 144 6.50 7.78 -8.84
C ARG A 144 7.14 9.01 -8.19
N GLY A 145 8.38 8.86 -7.71
CA GLY A 145 9.11 9.90 -7.00
C GLY A 145 8.81 10.02 -5.51
N ASP A 146 7.87 9.23 -4.97
CA ASP A 146 7.64 9.18 -3.52
C ASP A 146 8.82 8.52 -2.83
N ARG A 147 9.50 9.31 -1.99
CA ARG A 147 10.68 8.89 -1.23
C ARG A 147 10.42 8.72 0.25
N ASN A 148 9.19 8.98 0.68
CA ASN A 148 8.82 9.11 2.08
C ASN A 148 8.05 7.87 2.52
N VAL A 149 8.59 7.19 3.52
CA VAL A 149 8.00 5.98 4.09
C VAL A 149 7.74 6.20 5.58
N SER A 150 6.58 5.74 6.05
CA SER A 150 6.20 5.86 7.45
C SER A 150 6.09 4.49 8.11
N LEU A 151 6.80 4.31 9.20
CA LEU A 151 6.75 3.14 10.07
C LEU A 151 6.32 3.58 11.46
N VAL A 152 5.63 2.70 12.17
CA VAL A 152 5.20 2.91 13.55
C VAL A 152 5.82 1.82 14.41
N LEU A 153 6.55 2.20 15.44
CA LEU A 153 7.10 1.30 16.43
C LEU A 153 6.15 1.22 17.62
N LEU A 154 5.58 0.04 17.87
CA LEU A 154 4.67 -0.20 18.97
C LEU A 154 5.46 -0.61 20.22
N CYS A 155 5.40 0.23 21.23
CA CYS A 155 6.03 0.02 22.53
C CYS A 155 4.99 -0.55 23.51
N ALA A 156 5.43 -1.42 24.42
CA ALA A 156 4.57 -1.92 25.50
C ALA A 156 4.19 -0.80 26.47
N GLU A 157 5.18 -0.01 26.89
CA GLU A 157 5.00 1.15 27.76
C GLU A 157 4.98 2.47 26.97
N LYS A 158 4.56 3.56 27.64
CA LYS A 158 4.58 4.92 27.08
C LYS A 158 6.00 5.26 26.60
N PRO A 159 6.20 5.68 25.33
CA PRO A 159 7.52 5.98 24.81
C PRO A 159 8.13 7.16 25.59
N THR A 160 9.24 6.90 26.28
CA THR A 160 9.96 7.92 27.05
C THR A 160 11.06 8.56 26.22
N ARG A 161 11.48 9.77 26.59
CA ARG A 161 12.62 10.46 25.93
C ARG A 161 13.90 9.61 25.97
N THR A 162 14.11 8.86 27.06
CA THR A 162 15.27 7.98 27.23
C THR A 162 15.22 6.76 26.31
N LEU A 163 14.03 6.20 26.05
CA LEU A 163 13.85 5.11 25.09
C LEU A 163 14.19 5.57 23.67
N LEU A 164 13.72 6.75 23.27
CA LEU A 164 14.00 7.30 21.94
C LEU A 164 15.50 7.55 21.76
N SER A 165 16.18 8.15 22.74
CA SER A 165 17.63 8.33 22.72
C SER A 165 18.39 7.01 22.61
N ARG A 166 18.01 5.98 23.38
CA ARG A 166 18.64 4.64 23.29
C ARG A 166 18.45 4.02 21.92
N ILE A 167 17.26 4.12 21.33
CA ILE A 167 17.00 3.60 19.99
C ILE A 167 17.84 4.38 18.97
N ALA A 168 17.91 5.71 19.06
CA ALA A 168 18.70 6.54 18.16
C ALA A 168 20.21 6.20 18.22
N GLU A 169 20.75 5.83 19.39
CA GLU A 169 22.16 5.42 19.53
C GLU A 169 22.44 3.99 19.06
N ASN A 170 21.46 3.08 19.22
CA ASN A 170 21.62 1.67 18.87
C ASN A 170 21.26 1.38 17.41
N LEU A 171 20.34 2.13 16.83
CA LEU A 171 19.91 1.98 15.44
C LEU A 171 21.08 2.03 14.45
N PRO A 172 22.00 3.02 14.47
CA PRO A 172 23.13 3.05 13.54
C PRO A 172 24.11 1.88 13.76
N LYS A 173 24.30 1.43 15.00
CA LYS A 173 25.17 0.26 15.31
C LYS A 173 24.62 -1.01 14.69
N GLN A 174 23.31 -1.24 14.81
CA GLN A 174 22.65 -2.42 14.25
C GLN A 174 22.49 -2.33 12.73
N LEU A 175 22.28 -1.14 12.19
CA LEU A 175 22.27 -0.92 10.75
C LEU A 175 23.62 -1.29 10.13
N ALA A 176 24.74 -0.89 10.75
CA ALA A 176 26.08 -1.23 10.26
C ALA A 176 26.36 -2.74 10.21
N VAL A 177 25.72 -3.54 11.07
CA VAL A 177 25.83 -5.01 11.07
C VAL A 177 25.08 -5.64 9.90
N ILE A 178 23.94 -5.06 9.53
CA ILE A 178 23.07 -5.60 8.47
C ILE A 178 23.51 -5.10 7.09
N SER A 179 23.91 -3.83 7.00
CA SER A 179 24.34 -3.18 5.77
C SER A 179 25.45 -2.17 6.05
N PRO A 180 26.58 -2.21 5.31
CA PRO A 180 27.64 -1.20 5.41
C PRO A 180 27.26 0.15 4.76
N GLU A 181 26.00 0.35 4.37
CA GLU A 181 25.52 1.57 3.73
C GLU A 181 25.46 2.77 4.68
N LYS A 182 25.66 3.97 4.13
CA LYS A 182 25.63 5.23 4.88
C LYS A 182 24.17 5.66 5.11
N TYR A 183 23.73 5.59 6.36
CA TYR A 183 22.44 6.09 6.81
C TYR A 183 22.63 7.25 7.79
N GLU A 184 21.89 8.33 7.55
CA GLU A 184 21.81 9.45 8.49
C GLU A 184 20.57 9.27 9.36
N VAL A 185 20.76 9.27 10.68
CA VAL A 185 19.67 9.08 11.65
C VAL A 185 19.47 10.39 12.39
N ILE A 186 18.30 11.00 12.21
CA ILE A 186 17.86 12.23 12.85
C ILE A 186 16.79 11.87 13.88
N CYS A 187 16.98 12.25 15.14
CA CYS A 187 15.99 12.03 16.19
C CYS A 187 15.20 13.32 16.48
N SER A 188 13.87 13.26 16.29
CA SER A 188 12.95 14.34 16.71
C SER A 188 12.27 13.94 18.01
N LEU A 189 12.62 14.63 19.10
CA LEU A 189 11.99 14.41 20.41
C LEU A 189 10.58 14.98 20.49
N GLN A 190 10.26 16.00 19.67
CA GLN A 190 8.95 16.66 19.69
C GLN A 190 7.86 15.74 19.11
N ASP A 191 8.18 15.08 18.01
CA ASP A 191 7.25 14.20 17.30
C ASP A 191 7.33 12.74 17.76
N ALA A 192 8.16 12.46 18.78
CA ALA A 192 8.52 11.10 19.20
C ALA A 192 8.88 10.21 18.00
N ALA A 193 9.66 10.75 17.06
CA ALA A 193 9.96 10.13 15.78
C ALA A 193 11.46 10.11 15.48
N ILE A 194 11.87 9.07 14.77
CA ILE A 194 13.24 8.90 14.27
C ILE A 194 13.16 8.91 12.75
N VAL A 195 13.86 9.85 12.12
CA VAL A 195 13.93 10.01 10.67
C VAL A 195 15.25 9.43 10.20
N LEU A 196 15.18 8.44 9.33
CA LEU A 196 16.33 7.78 8.71
C LEU A 196 16.39 8.20 7.25
N ASN A 197 17.48 8.84 6.86
CA ASN A 197 17.75 9.24 5.48
C ASN A 197 18.79 8.29 4.87
N SER A 198 18.45 7.67 3.74
CA SER A 198 19.41 6.93 2.93
C SER A 198 20.25 7.89 2.11
N CYS A 199 21.58 7.83 2.29
CA CYS A 199 22.53 8.57 1.46
C CYS A 199 22.92 7.81 0.18
N VAL A 200 22.39 6.59 0.00
CA VAL A 200 22.56 5.78 -1.22
C VAL A 200 21.41 6.07 -2.16
N GLU A 201 21.71 6.24 -3.44
CA GLU A 201 20.72 6.49 -4.48
C GLU A 201 19.94 5.18 -4.78
N PRO A 202 18.59 5.19 -4.74
CA PRO A 202 17.69 6.33 -4.57
C PRO A 202 17.56 6.82 -3.12
N LYS A 203 17.58 8.15 -2.95
CA LYS A 203 17.42 8.81 -1.64
C LYS A 203 16.03 8.54 -1.08
N MET A 204 15.94 7.63 -0.11
CA MET A 204 14.72 7.27 0.60
C MET A 204 14.77 7.81 2.03
N GLN A 205 13.63 8.26 2.54
CA GLN A 205 13.45 8.74 3.90
C GLN A 205 12.43 7.86 4.61
N VAL A 206 12.82 7.29 5.75
CA VAL A 206 11.95 6.49 6.61
C VAL A 206 11.70 7.23 7.91
N THR A 207 10.45 7.57 8.19
CA THR A 207 10.03 8.17 9.46
C THR A 207 9.44 7.08 10.36
N ILE A 208 10.09 6.82 11.48
CA ILE A 208 9.69 5.83 12.48
C ILE A 208 9.06 6.59 13.65
N THR A 209 7.75 6.48 13.82
CA THR A 209 7.04 7.12 14.94
C THR A 209 6.84 6.12 16.07
N LEU A 210 7.15 6.50 17.30
CA LEU A 210 6.94 5.64 18.46
C LEU A 210 5.53 5.86 19.02
N THR A 211 4.80 4.77 19.28
CA THR A 211 3.49 4.81 19.91
C THR A 211 3.32 3.66 20.88
N SER A 212 2.37 3.78 21.81
CA SER A 212 2.00 2.71 22.74
C SER A 212 0.47 2.63 22.85
N PRO A 213 -0.11 1.42 22.92
CA PRO A 213 -1.56 1.25 23.12
C PRO A 213 -2.03 1.86 24.45
N VAL A 214 -1.15 1.95 25.45
CA VAL A 214 -1.43 2.56 26.76
C VAL A 214 -1.75 4.05 26.63
N MET A 215 -1.28 4.73 25.56
CA MET A 215 -1.66 6.12 25.29
C MET A 215 -3.12 6.26 24.82
N ARG A 216 -3.76 5.17 24.40
CA ARG A 216 -5.14 5.18 23.91
C ARG A 216 -6.17 4.91 25.00
N GLU A 217 -5.76 4.26 26.09
CA GLU A 217 -6.66 3.82 27.17
C GLU A 217 -7.03 4.95 28.16
N GLU A 218 -6.39 6.12 28.08
CA GLU A 218 -6.65 7.27 28.97
C GLU A 218 -7.77 8.21 28.46
N ASN A 219 -8.58 7.78 27.48
CA ASN A 219 -9.57 8.62 26.81
C ASN A 219 -10.95 7.97 26.73
#